data_AF-A0A365H6Z8-F1
#
_entry.id   AF-A0A365H6Z8-F1
#
_cell.length_a   1.000
_cell.length_b   1.000
_cell.length_c   1.000
_cell.angle_alpha   90.00
_cell.angle_beta   90.00
_cell.angle_gamma   90.00
#
_symmetry.space_group_name_H-M   'P 1'
#
loop_
_entity.id
_entity.type
_entity.pdbx_description
1 polymer ?
#
loop_
_entity_poly.entity_id
_entity_poly.type
_entity_poly.pdbx_seq_one_letter_code
_entity_poly.pdbx_strand_id
1 'polypeptide(L)'
;MDGSCAYCCDVLTAEQRYGDQMIDSQEAAELRRAQLLTNGQELNFVVGRLDHALRPLRSGRLIRAVFEVQEGALFYYSTVEDEYLVGARLDRTGVEDADRAMAELSERLRIDSGWGGAINYGSYADEFSLGHISMTAEEPRYNRQFAPHADRALMERCLLALDRRDLHYFAYFEGPDLIFAGDIFDNEFLAQFFTRVTPASRRLRYLQIGRLLYTVIAQLSPHLGVSLGGGLYRTVLDVEAGALYYLRISDTRSVIGVTLDQSSVAAADQQVEKLAGLLRGAEG
;
A
#
# COMPACT_ATOMS: atom_id res chain seq x y z
N MET A 1 -6.97 15.73 15.75
CA MET A 1 -5.52 15.61 15.53
C MET A 1 -5.23 16.72 14.54
N ASP A 2 -4.78 17.86 15.07
CA ASP A 2 -4.51 19.05 14.27
C ASP A 2 -3.03 19.01 13.91
N GLY A 3 -2.70 18.14 12.95
CA GLY A 3 -1.35 18.00 12.42
C GLY A 3 -1.04 19.08 11.38
N SER A 4 0.21 19.54 11.33
CA SER A 4 0.71 20.43 10.27
C SER A 4 0.92 19.61 8.99
N CYS A 5 0.30 20.06 7.89
CA CYS A 5 0.49 19.47 6.56
C CYS A 5 1.53 20.28 5.78
N ALA A 6 2.63 19.66 5.39
CA ALA A 6 3.56 20.23 4.41
C ALA A 6 3.33 19.56 3.04
N TYR A 7 3.21 20.36 1.98
CA TYR A 7 2.96 19.86 0.63
C TYR A 7 4.23 19.90 -0.21
N CYS A 8 4.52 18.80 -0.89
CA CYS A 8 5.46 18.78 -2.00
C CYS A 8 4.66 18.54 -3.28
N CYS A 9 4.47 19.58 -4.07
CA CYS A 9 3.80 19.46 -5.36
C CYS A 9 4.85 19.55 -6.47
N ASP A 10 5.10 18.45 -7.18
CA ASP A 10 5.63 18.57 -8.54
C ASP A 10 4.48 18.96 -9.47
N VAL A 11 4.25 20.27 -9.57
CA VAL A 11 3.47 20.85 -10.66
C VAL A 11 4.40 20.97 -11.86
N LEU A 12 4.68 19.86 -12.55
CA LEU A 12 5.42 19.92 -13.81
C LEU A 12 4.45 19.85 -14.99
N THR A 13 4.25 21.03 -15.58
CA THR A 13 3.65 21.35 -16.88
C THR A 13 2.27 20.76 -17.16
N ALA A 14 1.23 21.52 -16.81
CA ALA A 14 -0.10 21.39 -17.38
C ALA A 14 -0.11 21.75 -18.88
N GLU A 15 0.57 20.96 -19.70
CA GLU A 15 0.42 21.00 -21.16
C GLU A 15 -0.07 19.64 -21.64
N GLN A 16 -1.35 19.32 -21.44
CA GLN A 16 -2.03 18.37 -22.32
C GLN A 16 -3.57 18.48 -22.25
N ARG A 17 -4.10 19.17 -23.27
CA ARG A 17 -5.46 19.14 -23.86
C ARG A 17 -6.58 18.56 -22.99
N TYR A 18 -7.29 19.45 -22.29
CA TYR A 18 -8.72 19.28 -22.05
C TYR A 18 -9.48 19.77 -23.30
N GLY A 19 -10.45 18.98 -23.76
CA GLY A 19 -11.09 19.13 -25.08
C GLY A 19 -11.51 20.56 -25.43
N ASP A 20 -11.17 20.98 -26.66
CA ASP A 20 -11.63 22.11 -27.50
C ASP A 20 -12.07 23.45 -26.87
N GLN A 21 -11.86 23.68 -25.57
CA GLN A 21 -12.15 24.94 -24.88
C GLN A 21 -10.99 25.31 -23.95
N MET A 22 -10.34 26.44 -24.28
CA MET A 22 -9.29 27.08 -23.49
C MET A 22 -9.89 27.67 -22.21
N ILE A 23 -9.89 26.89 -21.12
CA ILE A 23 -9.81 27.44 -19.77
C ILE A 23 -8.36 27.89 -19.60
N ASP A 24 -8.12 29.09 -19.05
CA ASP A 24 -6.78 29.60 -18.79
C ASP A 24 -5.99 28.53 -18.02
N SER A 25 -4.87 28.07 -18.59
CA SER A 25 -4.12 26.91 -18.08
C SER A 25 -3.64 27.12 -16.65
N GLN A 26 -3.50 28.39 -16.24
CA GLN A 26 -3.15 28.79 -14.89
C GLN A 26 -4.33 28.62 -13.90
N GLU A 27 -5.56 29.02 -14.28
CA GLU A 27 -6.75 28.87 -13.44
C GLU A 27 -7.11 27.39 -13.23
N ALA A 28 -6.96 26.56 -14.28
CA ALA A 28 -7.12 25.12 -14.18
C ALA A 28 -6.07 24.47 -13.24
N ALA A 29 -4.82 24.94 -13.29
CA ALA A 29 -3.77 24.47 -12.41
C ALA A 29 -3.99 24.89 -10.94
N GLU A 30 -4.44 26.12 -10.70
CA GLU A 30 -4.79 26.62 -9.37
C GLU A 30 -5.97 25.86 -8.78
N LEU A 31 -7.02 25.61 -9.56
CA LEU A 31 -8.17 24.81 -9.14
C LEU A 31 -7.75 23.38 -8.77
N ARG A 32 -6.92 22.74 -9.58
CA ARG A 32 -6.41 21.39 -9.33
C ARG A 32 -5.52 21.34 -8.09
N ARG A 33 -4.70 22.38 -7.86
CA ARG A 33 -3.90 22.52 -6.63
C ARG A 33 -4.79 22.68 -5.40
N ALA A 34 -5.82 23.52 -5.47
CA ALA A 34 -6.77 23.71 -4.37
C ALA A 34 -7.52 22.40 -4.04
N GLN A 35 -7.90 21.62 -5.06
CA GLN A 35 -8.49 20.29 -4.86
C GLN A 35 -7.52 19.31 -4.20
N LEU A 36 -6.25 19.28 -4.61
CA LEU A 36 -5.23 18.45 -3.97
C LEU A 36 -4.99 18.84 -2.51
N LEU A 37 -5.08 20.13 -2.16
CA LEU A 37 -5.01 20.58 -0.77
C LEU A 37 -6.16 19.99 0.05
N THR A 38 -7.40 20.15 -0.41
CA THR A 38 -8.59 19.58 0.24
C THR A 38 -8.50 18.07 0.35
N ASN A 39 -8.12 17.38 -0.74
CA ASN A 39 -7.92 15.93 -0.76
C ASN A 39 -6.84 15.50 0.24
N GLY A 40 -5.77 16.29 0.43
CA GLY A 40 -4.72 15.99 1.41
C GLY A 40 -5.20 16.01 2.86
N GLN A 41 -6.15 16.89 3.20
CA GLN A 41 -6.77 16.89 4.54
C GLN A 41 -7.68 15.67 4.72
N GLU A 42 -8.52 15.35 3.73
CA GLU A 42 -9.33 14.14 3.74
C GLU A 42 -8.47 12.88 3.82
N LEU A 43 -7.34 12.87 3.13
CA LEU A 43 -6.37 11.79 3.15
C LEU A 43 -5.83 11.56 4.54
N ASN A 44 -5.50 12.61 5.29
CA ASN A 44 -5.01 12.47 6.66
C ASN A 44 -6.05 11.78 7.57
N PHE A 45 -7.34 12.09 7.42
CA PHE A 45 -8.39 11.38 8.14
C PHE A 45 -8.49 9.91 7.73
N VAL A 46 -8.41 9.62 6.43
CA VAL A 46 -8.45 8.24 5.93
C VAL A 46 -7.24 7.44 6.40
N VAL A 47 -6.04 7.99 6.26
CA VAL A 47 -4.79 7.38 6.69
C VAL A 47 -4.79 7.18 8.21
N GLY A 48 -5.30 8.13 9.00
CA GLY A 48 -5.48 7.95 10.44
C GLY A 48 -6.44 6.81 10.79
N ARG A 49 -7.53 6.63 10.02
CA ARG A 49 -8.45 5.48 10.17
C ARG A 49 -7.74 4.16 9.83
N LEU A 50 -6.91 4.14 8.80
CA LEU A 50 -6.12 2.98 8.40
C LEU A 50 -5.04 2.65 9.44
N ASP A 51 -4.26 3.63 9.91
CA ASP A 51 -3.28 3.45 10.99
C ASP A 51 -3.96 2.84 12.23
N HIS A 52 -5.10 3.38 12.64
CA HIS A 52 -5.84 2.85 13.78
C HIS A 52 -6.25 1.38 13.59
N ALA A 53 -6.70 1.01 12.38
CA ALA A 53 -7.06 -0.37 12.03
C ALA A 53 -5.85 -1.31 11.98
N LEU A 54 -4.64 -0.79 11.69
CA LEU A 54 -3.39 -1.55 11.62
C LEU A 54 -2.73 -1.73 13.00
N ARG A 55 -2.95 -0.84 13.97
CA ARG A 55 -2.36 -0.93 15.34
C ARG A 55 -2.48 -2.30 16.02
N PRO A 56 -3.63 -3.02 15.94
CA PRO A 56 -3.76 -4.35 16.53
C PRO A 56 -2.81 -5.40 15.93
N LEU A 57 -2.27 -5.17 14.73
CA LEU A 57 -1.29 -6.06 14.09
C LEU A 57 0.08 -6.01 14.76
N ARG A 58 0.36 -5.02 15.62
CA ARG A 58 1.65 -4.84 16.30
C ARG A 58 2.85 -4.76 15.34
N SER A 59 2.61 -4.21 14.14
CA SER A 59 3.62 -4.04 13.08
C SER A 59 4.23 -2.63 13.05
N GLY A 60 4.05 -1.85 14.12
CA GLY A 60 4.44 -0.44 14.17
C GLY A 60 3.36 0.50 13.62
N ARG A 61 3.74 1.77 13.44
CA ARG A 61 2.88 2.82 12.88
C ARG A 61 2.85 2.76 11.36
N LEU A 62 1.77 3.26 10.76
CA LEU A 62 1.72 3.56 9.32
C LEU A 62 2.64 4.75 9.03
N ILE A 63 3.67 4.53 8.21
CA ILE A 63 4.72 5.51 7.90
C ILE A 63 4.58 6.09 6.50
N ARG A 64 4.01 5.34 5.56
CA ARG A 64 3.80 5.75 4.18
C ARG A 64 2.53 5.11 3.62
N ALA A 65 1.80 5.86 2.81
CA ALA A 65 0.71 5.33 2.02
C ALA A 65 0.78 5.87 0.58
N VAL A 66 0.62 4.99 -0.40
CA VAL A 66 0.57 5.34 -1.82
C VAL A 66 -0.77 4.91 -2.40
N PHE A 67 -1.40 5.80 -3.15
CA PHE A 67 -2.69 5.60 -3.78
C PHE A 67 -2.55 5.88 -5.28
N GLU A 68 -2.57 4.82 -6.10
CA GLU A 68 -2.41 4.93 -7.54
C GLU A 68 -3.75 4.83 -8.27
N VAL A 69 -3.96 5.79 -9.17
CA VAL A 69 -5.05 5.83 -10.15
C VAL A 69 -4.45 5.74 -11.56
N GLN A 70 -5.27 5.53 -12.60
CA GLN A 70 -4.80 5.23 -13.96
C GLN A 70 -3.85 6.30 -14.52
N GLU A 71 -4.07 7.56 -14.18
CA GLU A 71 -3.27 8.68 -14.70
C GLU A 71 -2.41 9.37 -13.65
N GLY A 72 -2.26 8.83 -12.43
CA GLY A 72 -1.49 9.52 -11.39
C GLY A 72 -1.42 8.79 -10.06
N ALA A 73 -0.78 9.43 -9.09
CA ALA A 73 -0.59 8.87 -7.75
C ALA A 73 -0.66 9.94 -6.67
N LEU A 74 -1.11 9.54 -5.48
CA LEU A 74 -1.08 10.35 -4.27
C LEU A 74 -0.21 9.65 -3.24
N PHE A 75 0.67 10.41 -2.60
CA PHE A 75 1.63 9.94 -1.62
C PHE A 75 1.34 10.59 -0.28
N TYR A 76 1.38 9.80 0.78
CA TYR A 76 1.33 10.26 2.16
C TYR A 76 2.56 9.73 2.88
N TYR A 77 3.29 10.61 3.59
CA TYR A 77 4.42 10.23 4.44
C TYR A 77 4.21 10.81 5.83
N SER A 78 4.30 9.96 6.85
CA SER A 78 4.45 10.43 8.23
C SER A 78 5.91 10.81 8.45
N THR A 79 6.14 12.07 8.85
CA THR A 79 7.49 12.61 9.10
C THR A 79 7.83 12.46 10.58
N VAL A 80 7.24 13.28 11.45
CA VAL A 80 7.45 13.30 12.91
C VAL A 80 6.09 13.38 13.62
N GLU A 81 6.07 13.44 14.95
CA GLU A 81 4.83 13.45 15.76
C GLU A 81 3.76 14.40 15.18
N ASP A 82 2.63 13.82 14.75
CA ASP A 82 1.47 14.50 14.15
C ASP A 82 1.76 15.34 12.88
N GLU A 83 2.93 15.21 12.27
CA GLU A 83 3.29 15.85 11.01
C GLU A 83 3.26 14.85 9.84
N TYR A 84 2.84 15.36 8.68
CA TYR A 84 2.76 14.55 7.48
C TYR A 84 3.00 15.37 6.21
N LEU A 85 3.48 14.66 5.19
CA LEU A 85 3.60 15.16 3.84
C LEU A 85 2.56 14.53 2.94
N VAL A 86 1.97 15.36 2.10
CA VAL A 86 1.15 14.90 0.96
C VAL A 86 1.82 15.37 -0.33
N GLY A 87 2.05 14.42 -1.22
CA GLY A 87 2.54 14.66 -2.57
C GLY A 87 1.59 14.07 -3.59
N ALA A 88 1.59 14.61 -4.80
CA ALA A 88 0.78 14.09 -5.90
C ALA A 88 1.57 14.10 -7.20
N ARG A 89 1.38 13.06 -8.01
CA ARG A 89 1.79 12.98 -9.40
C ARG A 89 0.53 12.97 -10.28
N LEU A 90 0.49 13.87 -11.26
CA LEU A 90 -0.67 14.07 -12.15
C LEU A 90 -0.57 13.35 -13.49
N ASP A 91 0.52 12.61 -13.69
CA ASP A 91 0.71 11.73 -14.83
C ASP A 91 1.16 10.35 -14.32
N ARG A 92 1.00 9.32 -15.16
CA ARG A 92 1.40 7.95 -14.84
C ARG A 92 2.93 7.73 -14.85
N THR A 93 3.70 8.70 -15.35
CA THR A 93 5.14 8.54 -15.58
C THR A 93 5.94 9.03 -14.38
N GLY A 94 6.99 8.31 -13.99
CA GLY A 94 7.83 8.73 -12.86
C GLY A 94 7.10 8.74 -11.51
N VAL A 95 6.10 7.86 -11.31
CA VAL A 95 5.50 7.63 -9.98
C VAL A 95 6.58 7.22 -8.98
N GLU A 96 7.51 6.34 -9.39
CA GLU A 96 8.68 5.94 -8.59
C GLU A 96 9.62 7.12 -8.28
N ASP A 97 9.82 8.03 -9.24
CA ASP A 97 10.66 9.22 -9.05
C ASP A 97 10.03 10.18 -8.04
N ALA A 98 8.71 10.39 -8.14
CA ALA A 98 7.96 11.23 -7.21
C ALA A 98 7.94 10.63 -5.79
N ASP A 99 7.77 9.31 -5.68
CA ASP A 99 7.81 8.59 -4.42
C ASP A 99 9.19 8.71 -3.76
N ARG A 100 10.26 8.53 -4.52
CA ARG A 100 11.64 8.73 -4.05
C ARG A 100 11.88 10.18 -3.60
N ALA A 101 11.45 11.17 -4.37
CA ALA A 101 11.57 12.58 -4.00
C ALA A 101 10.82 12.89 -2.69
N MET A 102 9.65 12.29 -2.48
CA MET A 102 8.88 12.39 -1.23
C MET A 102 9.60 11.74 -0.05
N ALA A 103 10.22 10.57 -0.25
CA ALA A 103 11.02 9.90 0.78
C ALA A 103 12.23 10.76 1.20
N GLU A 104 12.98 11.29 0.24
CA GLU A 104 14.12 12.19 0.49
C GLU A 104 13.70 13.46 1.23
N LEU A 105 12.56 14.07 0.84
CA LEU A 105 12.03 15.24 1.53
C LEU A 105 11.59 14.92 2.97
N SER A 106 10.93 13.78 3.17
CA SER A 106 10.51 13.29 4.49
C SER A 106 11.73 13.11 5.41
N GLU A 107 12.77 12.46 4.90
CA GLU A 107 14.02 12.26 5.64
C GLU A 107 14.68 13.59 6.03
N ARG A 108 14.79 14.53 5.08
CA ARG A 108 15.34 15.86 5.36
C ARG A 108 14.58 16.59 6.45
N LEU A 109 13.25 16.61 6.38
CA LEU A 109 12.42 17.27 7.39
C LEU A 109 12.56 16.64 8.77
N ARG A 110 12.71 15.31 8.85
CA ARG A 110 13.00 14.64 10.12
C ARG A 110 14.33 15.10 10.71
N ILE A 111 15.38 15.12 9.89
CA ILE A 111 16.72 15.57 10.29
C ILE A 111 16.69 17.02 10.77
N ASP A 112 16.07 17.92 9.99
CA ASP A 112 15.95 19.35 10.32
C ASP A 112 15.15 19.58 11.62
N SER A 113 14.15 18.74 11.88
CA SER A 113 13.36 18.76 13.13
C SER A 113 14.07 18.08 14.32
N GLY A 114 15.34 17.69 14.19
CA GLY A 114 16.15 17.10 15.26
C GLY A 114 15.85 15.62 15.53
N TRP A 115 15.04 14.97 14.69
CA TRP A 115 14.80 13.53 14.74
C TRP A 115 15.84 12.83 13.86
N GLY A 116 16.72 12.04 14.47
CA GLY A 116 17.74 11.29 13.72
C GLY A 116 17.16 10.18 12.85
N GLY A 117 17.85 9.88 11.73
CA GLY A 117 17.75 8.64 10.95
C GLY A 117 16.59 8.55 9.94
N ALA A 118 16.89 7.95 8.79
CA ALA A 118 15.91 7.53 7.80
C ALA A 118 14.94 6.51 8.42
N ILE A 119 13.64 6.74 8.26
CA ILE A 119 12.67 5.64 8.35
C ILE A 119 12.88 4.83 7.06
N ASN A 120 13.06 3.51 7.18
CA ASN A 120 13.21 2.67 5.99
C ASN A 120 11.87 2.61 5.24
N TYR A 121 11.67 3.47 4.25
CA TYR A 121 10.47 3.53 3.39
C TYR A 121 10.46 2.47 2.28
N GLY A 122 11.16 1.34 2.47
CA GLY A 122 10.91 0.12 1.70
C GLY A 122 11.81 -0.14 0.49
N SER A 123 12.87 0.63 0.20
CA SER A 123 13.85 0.21 -0.83
C SER A 123 15.19 0.98 -0.95
N TYR A 124 15.52 1.97 -0.11
CA TYR A 124 16.71 2.83 -0.36
C TYR A 124 17.81 2.77 0.71
N ALA A 125 17.63 1.95 1.75
CA ALA A 125 18.67 1.71 2.75
C ALA A 125 19.41 0.40 2.45
N ASP A 126 20.74 0.47 2.41
CA ASP A 126 21.67 -0.64 2.13
C ASP A 126 21.32 -1.95 2.87
N GLU A 127 21.51 -3.06 2.13
CA GLU A 127 21.38 -4.45 2.54
C GLU A 127 22.11 -4.75 3.87
N PHE A 128 21.39 -4.80 4.98
CA PHE A 128 21.87 -5.55 6.14
C PHE A 128 21.46 -7.02 6.01
N SER A 129 22.37 -7.78 5.39
CA SER A 129 22.31 -9.23 5.31
C SER A 129 22.37 -9.85 6.72
N LEU A 130 21.25 -10.35 7.24
CA LEU A 130 21.24 -11.20 8.43
C LEU A 130 21.77 -12.59 8.06
N GLY A 131 22.71 -13.07 8.88
CA GLY A 131 23.57 -14.21 8.60
C GLY A 131 22.84 -15.52 8.28
N HIS A 132 23.48 -16.28 7.38
CA HIS A 132 23.11 -17.63 6.97
C HIS A 132 22.89 -18.57 8.16
N ILE A 133 21.63 -18.80 8.53
CA ILE A 133 21.23 -20.00 9.27
C ILE A 133 21.04 -21.10 8.23
N SER A 134 21.84 -22.17 8.36
CA SER A 134 21.71 -23.38 7.56
C SER A 134 20.36 -24.03 7.84
N MET A 135 19.48 -24.08 6.83
CA MET A 135 18.13 -24.63 6.96
C MET A 135 18.00 -25.89 6.11
N THR A 136 17.61 -26.99 6.75
CA THR A 136 16.89 -28.06 6.08
C THR A 136 15.64 -27.44 5.44
N ALA A 137 15.41 -27.70 4.15
CA ALA A 137 14.26 -27.22 3.41
C ALA A 137 12.99 -27.92 3.91
N GLU A 138 12.43 -27.47 5.04
CA GLU A 138 11.08 -27.88 5.43
C GLU A 138 10.11 -27.18 4.47
N GLU A 139 9.24 -27.96 3.83
CA GLU A 139 8.24 -27.42 2.92
C GLU A 139 7.36 -26.39 3.65
N PRO A 140 7.09 -25.22 3.05
CA PRO A 140 6.25 -24.21 3.66
C PRO A 140 4.85 -24.78 3.96
N ARG A 141 4.46 -24.73 5.22
CA ARG A 141 3.11 -25.13 5.65
C ARG A 141 2.13 -24.01 5.38
N TYR A 142 1.34 -24.19 4.33
CA TYR A 142 0.31 -23.23 3.95
C TYR A 142 -0.94 -23.36 4.83
N ASN A 143 -1.35 -22.25 5.41
CA ASN A 143 -2.69 -22.10 5.96
C ASN A 143 -3.64 -21.61 4.87
N ARG A 144 -4.90 -22.07 4.94
CA ARG A 144 -5.89 -21.84 3.90
C ARG A 144 -7.22 -21.45 4.51
N GLN A 145 -7.88 -20.47 3.91
CA GLN A 145 -9.25 -20.10 4.23
C GLN A 145 -10.05 -19.95 2.94
N PHE A 146 -11.25 -20.54 2.90
CA PHE A 146 -12.09 -20.59 1.72
C PHE A 146 -13.51 -20.12 2.00
N ALA A 147 -14.11 -19.42 1.04
CA ALA A 147 -15.54 -19.37 0.87
C ALA A 147 -16.05 -20.69 0.27
N PRO A 148 -17.33 -21.04 0.45
CA PRO A 148 -17.91 -22.28 -0.08
C PRO A 148 -17.79 -22.45 -1.61
N HIS A 149 -17.75 -21.34 -2.35
CA HIS A 149 -17.72 -21.31 -3.82
C HIS A 149 -16.34 -20.98 -4.40
N ALA A 150 -15.29 -20.99 -3.57
CA ALA A 150 -13.94 -20.65 -3.99
C ALA A 150 -13.35 -21.70 -4.96
N ASP A 151 -12.68 -21.23 -6.01
CA ASP A 151 -11.87 -22.08 -6.89
C ASP A 151 -10.59 -22.52 -6.15
N ARG A 152 -10.56 -23.80 -5.76
CA ARG A 152 -9.43 -24.39 -5.05
C ARG A 152 -8.18 -24.49 -5.91
N ALA A 153 -8.32 -24.76 -7.21
CA ALA A 153 -7.16 -24.90 -8.10
C ALA A 153 -6.48 -23.54 -8.32
N LEU A 154 -7.28 -22.49 -8.47
CA LEU A 154 -6.76 -21.12 -8.51
C LEU A 154 -6.03 -20.76 -7.22
N MET A 155 -6.61 -21.08 -6.05
CA MET A 155 -5.97 -20.83 -4.78
C MET A 155 -4.63 -21.57 -4.62
N GLU A 156 -4.54 -22.86 -4.98
CA GLU A 156 -3.26 -23.58 -4.87
C GLU A 156 -2.18 -22.95 -5.76
N ARG A 157 -2.53 -22.39 -6.92
CA ARG A 157 -1.59 -21.60 -7.74
C ARG A 157 -1.17 -20.30 -7.04
N CYS A 158 -2.10 -19.61 -6.38
CA CYS A 158 -1.81 -18.40 -5.61
C CYS A 158 -0.88 -18.68 -4.41
N LEU A 159 -1.01 -19.84 -3.74
CA LEU A 159 -0.14 -20.22 -2.62
C LEU A 159 1.34 -20.33 -3.02
N LEU A 160 1.64 -20.64 -4.28
CA LEU A 160 3.01 -20.71 -4.79
C LEU A 160 3.70 -19.33 -4.85
N ALA A 161 2.95 -18.24 -4.72
CA ALA A 161 3.51 -16.89 -4.63
C ALA A 161 4.00 -16.53 -3.22
N LEU A 162 3.71 -17.35 -2.21
CA LEU A 162 4.13 -17.10 -0.84
C LEU A 162 5.56 -17.61 -0.62
N ASP A 163 6.43 -16.75 -0.09
CA ASP A 163 7.78 -17.09 0.34
C ASP A 163 8.08 -16.44 1.69
N ARG A 164 8.89 -17.12 2.51
CA ARG A 164 9.33 -16.65 3.84
C ARG A 164 10.18 -15.38 3.80
N ARG A 165 10.63 -14.96 2.62
CA ARG A 165 11.48 -13.79 2.39
C ARG A 165 10.75 -12.61 1.82
N ASP A 166 9.57 -12.78 1.21
CA ASP A 166 8.86 -11.68 0.55
C ASP A 166 7.37 -11.62 0.95
N LEU A 167 6.49 -12.34 0.27
CA LEU A 167 5.06 -12.32 0.45
C LEU A 167 4.64 -13.41 1.45
N HIS A 168 4.16 -12.99 2.62
CA HIS A 168 3.82 -13.92 3.70
C HIS A 168 2.33 -14.27 3.79
N TYR A 169 1.48 -13.43 3.20
CA TYR A 169 0.03 -13.59 3.21
C TYR A 169 -0.59 -12.95 1.99
N PHE A 170 -1.67 -13.56 1.49
CA PHE A 170 -2.59 -12.91 0.57
C PHE A 170 -4.05 -13.24 0.90
N ALA A 171 -4.96 -12.40 0.42
CA ALA A 171 -6.39 -12.65 0.43
C ALA A 171 -7.06 -12.08 -0.81
N TYR A 172 -7.95 -12.84 -1.41
CA TYR A 172 -8.73 -12.48 -2.59
C TYR A 172 -10.20 -12.27 -2.19
N PHE A 173 -10.75 -11.15 -2.61
CA PHE A 173 -12.08 -10.67 -2.22
C PHE A 173 -12.97 -10.40 -3.43
N GLU A 174 -14.26 -10.58 -3.23
CA GLU A 174 -15.33 -10.06 -4.09
C GLU A 174 -16.19 -9.12 -3.24
N GLY A 175 -16.11 -7.82 -3.55
CA GLY A 175 -16.59 -6.76 -2.69
C GLY A 175 -15.88 -6.80 -1.32
N PRO A 176 -16.62 -6.73 -0.21
CA PRO A 176 -16.07 -6.92 1.13
C PRO A 176 -15.95 -8.41 1.52
N ASP A 177 -16.42 -9.34 0.68
CA ASP A 177 -16.50 -10.75 1.04
C ASP A 177 -15.24 -11.50 0.61
N LEU A 178 -14.67 -12.27 1.55
CA LEU A 178 -13.51 -13.09 1.30
C LEU A 178 -13.90 -14.26 0.39
N ILE A 179 -13.20 -14.42 -0.74
CA ILE A 179 -13.28 -15.64 -1.56
C ILE A 179 -12.29 -16.68 -1.02
N PHE A 180 -11.01 -16.33 -0.90
CA PHE A 180 -10.02 -17.19 -0.26
C PHE A 180 -8.81 -16.41 0.24
N ALA A 181 -8.09 -16.96 1.23
CA ALA A 181 -6.84 -16.41 1.75
C ALA A 181 -5.83 -17.51 2.05
N GLY A 182 -4.55 -17.18 1.92
CA GLY A 182 -3.43 -18.08 2.21
C GLY A 182 -2.30 -17.38 2.94
N ASP A 183 -1.59 -18.12 3.79
CA ASP A 183 -0.40 -17.63 4.50
C ASP A 183 0.56 -18.74 4.89
N ILE A 184 1.77 -18.31 5.25
CA ILE A 184 2.85 -19.15 5.78
C ILE A 184 3.26 -18.74 7.20
N PHE A 185 2.35 -18.15 7.99
CA PHE A 185 2.68 -17.58 9.30
C PHE A 185 3.16 -18.61 10.33
N ASP A 186 2.90 -19.89 10.12
CA ASP A 186 3.36 -20.97 11.00
C ASP A 186 4.80 -21.42 10.64
N ASN A 187 5.46 -20.77 9.68
CA ASN A 187 6.86 -20.99 9.37
C ASN A 187 7.76 -20.45 10.49
N GLU A 188 8.72 -21.25 10.96
CA GLU A 188 9.62 -20.88 12.05
C GLU A 188 10.42 -19.60 11.78
N PHE A 189 10.78 -19.33 10.52
CA PHE A 189 11.48 -18.11 10.12
C PHE A 189 10.67 -16.84 10.42
N LEU A 190 9.34 -16.95 10.40
CA LEU A 190 8.45 -15.82 10.67
C LEU A 190 8.08 -15.68 12.15
N ALA A 191 8.46 -16.63 13.02
CA ALA A 191 8.09 -16.63 14.43
C ALA A 191 8.47 -15.33 15.16
N GLN A 192 9.58 -14.70 14.76
CA GLN A 192 10.03 -13.40 15.29
C GLN A 192 8.99 -12.28 15.12
N PHE A 193 8.16 -12.34 14.08
CA PHE A 193 7.11 -11.34 13.81
C PHE A 193 5.82 -11.56 14.61
N PHE A 194 5.76 -12.63 15.42
CA PHE A 194 4.58 -13.05 16.20
C PHE A 194 4.80 -13.02 17.72
N THR A 195 5.83 -12.31 18.20
CA THR A 195 6.13 -12.19 19.64
C THR A 195 5.03 -11.49 20.46
N ARG A 196 4.23 -10.63 19.82
CA ARG A 196 3.18 -9.82 20.46
C ARG A 196 1.77 -10.07 19.93
N VAL A 197 1.63 -10.89 18.90
CA VAL A 197 0.36 -11.20 18.22
C VAL A 197 0.42 -12.62 17.68
N THR A 198 -0.64 -13.40 17.82
CA THR A 198 -0.67 -14.76 17.29
C THR A 198 -0.97 -14.77 15.78
N PRO A 199 -0.50 -15.78 15.02
CA PRO A 199 -0.89 -15.96 13.62
C PRO A 199 -2.41 -15.95 13.40
N ALA A 200 -3.17 -16.67 14.23
CA ALA A 200 -4.63 -16.71 14.15
C ALA A 200 -5.28 -15.34 14.36
N SER A 201 -4.84 -14.58 15.37
CA SER A 201 -5.32 -13.21 15.57
C SER A 201 -4.97 -12.31 14.39
N ARG A 202 -3.76 -12.44 13.82
CA ARG A 202 -3.33 -11.63 12.68
C ARG A 202 -4.14 -11.91 11.41
N ARG A 203 -4.42 -13.19 11.10
CA ARG A 203 -5.32 -13.59 10.00
C ARG A 203 -6.68 -12.90 10.10
N LEU A 204 -7.32 -12.97 11.27
CA LEU A 204 -8.63 -12.31 11.50
C LEU A 204 -8.57 -10.80 11.29
N ARG A 205 -7.47 -10.15 11.69
CA ARG A 205 -7.28 -8.71 11.47
C ARG A 205 -7.09 -8.37 10.00
N TYR A 206 -6.32 -9.14 9.23
CA TYR A 206 -6.19 -8.89 7.79
C TYR A 206 -7.52 -9.01 7.05
N LEU A 207 -8.39 -9.93 7.44
CA LEU A 207 -9.76 -10.00 6.88
C LEU A 207 -10.57 -8.73 7.19
N GLN A 208 -10.49 -8.22 8.42
CA GLN A 208 -11.18 -7.00 8.82
C GLN A 208 -10.63 -5.78 8.07
N ILE A 209 -9.31 -5.70 7.93
CA ILE A 209 -8.63 -4.64 7.18
C ILE A 209 -9.01 -4.71 5.70
N GLY A 210 -9.11 -5.89 5.11
CA GLY A 210 -9.50 -6.00 3.70
C GLY A 210 -10.92 -5.51 3.42
N ARG A 211 -11.86 -5.83 4.31
CA ARG A 211 -13.21 -5.24 4.30
C ARG A 211 -13.19 -3.73 4.41
N LEU A 212 -12.41 -3.21 5.36
CA LEU A 212 -12.27 -1.78 5.57
C LEU A 212 -11.69 -1.09 4.33
N LEU A 213 -10.64 -1.66 3.74
CA LEU A 213 -9.97 -1.12 2.55
C LEU A 213 -10.92 -1.04 1.38
N TYR A 214 -11.72 -2.09 1.12
CA TYR A 214 -12.74 -2.04 0.08
C TYR A 214 -13.68 -0.83 0.26
N THR A 215 -14.18 -0.60 1.48
CA THR A 215 -15.04 0.57 1.77
C THR A 215 -14.30 1.90 1.68
N VAL A 216 -13.08 2.00 2.22
CA VAL A 216 -12.25 3.22 2.13
C VAL A 216 -12.00 3.59 0.68
N ILE A 217 -11.62 2.61 -0.14
CA ILE A 217 -11.22 2.81 -1.52
C ILE A 217 -12.43 3.17 -2.38
N ALA A 218 -13.57 2.52 -2.17
CA ALA A 218 -14.82 2.90 -2.84
C ALA A 218 -15.24 4.35 -2.51
N GLN A 219 -14.95 4.83 -1.29
CA GLN A 219 -15.21 6.22 -0.89
C GLN A 219 -14.20 7.19 -1.51
N LEU A 220 -12.90 6.86 -1.50
CA LEU A 220 -11.85 7.73 -2.02
C LEU A 220 -11.80 7.82 -3.55
N SER A 221 -12.13 6.73 -4.25
CA SER A 221 -11.90 6.62 -5.69
C SER A 221 -12.58 7.72 -6.51
N PRO A 222 -13.84 8.14 -6.25
CA PRO A 222 -14.44 9.25 -6.99
C PRO A 222 -13.71 10.59 -6.78
N HIS A 223 -13.26 10.88 -5.56
CA HIS A 223 -12.55 12.11 -5.24
C HIS A 223 -11.18 12.15 -5.92
N LEU A 224 -10.42 11.06 -5.82
CA LEU A 224 -9.13 10.95 -6.48
C LEU A 224 -9.26 10.94 -8.00
N GLY A 225 -10.32 10.35 -8.55
CA GLY A 225 -10.52 10.30 -9.99
C GLY A 225 -10.77 11.65 -10.65
N VAL A 226 -11.38 12.60 -9.92
CA VAL A 226 -11.56 13.98 -10.40
C VAL A 226 -10.22 14.71 -10.46
N SER A 227 -9.34 14.51 -9.48
CA SER A 227 -8.09 15.27 -9.36
C SER A 227 -6.89 14.63 -10.08
N LEU A 228 -6.85 13.29 -10.14
CA LEU A 228 -5.70 12.51 -10.61
C LEU A 228 -5.99 11.67 -11.86
N GLY A 229 -7.26 11.55 -12.27
CA GLY A 229 -7.66 10.83 -13.48
C GLY A 229 -7.86 9.32 -13.26
N GLY A 230 -9.15 8.93 -13.19
CA GLY A 230 -9.60 7.53 -13.18
C GLY A 230 -9.84 6.92 -11.79
N GLY A 231 -10.19 5.63 -11.73
CA GLY A 231 -10.44 4.92 -10.48
C GLY A 231 -9.18 4.37 -9.79
N LEU A 232 -9.15 4.43 -8.46
CA LEU A 232 -8.08 3.85 -7.66
C LEU A 232 -7.94 2.36 -7.93
N TYR A 233 -6.76 1.93 -8.34
CA TYR A 233 -6.48 0.53 -8.68
C TYR A 233 -5.42 -0.11 -7.78
N ARG A 234 -4.54 0.68 -7.14
CA ARG A 234 -3.51 0.15 -6.26
C ARG A 234 -3.34 1.04 -5.03
N THR A 235 -3.13 0.41 -3.88
CA THR A 235 -2.82 1.08 -2.62
C THR A 235 -1.73 0.31 -1.90
N VAL A 236 -0.70 1.02 -1.45
CA VAL A 236 0.40 0.47 -0.65
C VAL A 236 0.38 1.16 0.71
N LEU A 237 0.39 0.38 1.78
CA LEU A 237 0.41 0.85 3.16
C LEU A 237 1.63 0.30 3.87
N ASP A 238 2.65 1.12 4.04
CA ASP A 238 3.89 0.74 4.72
C ASP A 238 3.79 1.06 6.21
N VAL A 239 3.98 0.03 7.01
CA VAL A 239 4.15 0.14 8.45
C VAL A 239 5.62 -0.07 8.82
N GLU A 240 6.04 0.33 10.02
CA GLU A 240 7.46 0.25 10.40
C GLU A 240 8.08 -1.17 10.26
N ALA A 241 7.28 -2.23 10.37
CA ALA A 241 7.75 -3.61 10.23
C ALA A 241 7.56 -4.22 8.83
N GLY A 242 6.78 -3.65 7.92
CA GLY A 242 6.45 -4.29 6.65
C GLY A 242 5.40 -3.52 5.85
N ALA A 243 4.71 -4.17 4.91
CA ALA A 243 3.74 -3.49 4.05
C ALA A 243 2.50 -4.33 3.76
N LEU A 244 1.40 -3.63 3.51
CA LEU A 244 0.15 -4.19 3.00
C LEU A 244 -0.16 -3.56 1.64
N TYR A 245 -0.44 -4.42 0.67
CA TYR A 245 -0.79 -4.06 -0.69
C TYR A 245 -2.27 -4.35 -0.89
N TYR A 246 -2.98 -3.46 -1.56
CA TYR A 246 -4.32 -3.68 -2.08
C TYR A 246 -4.29 -3.40 -3.58
N LEU A 247 -4.67 -4.37 -4.38
CA LEU A 247 -4.79 -4.22 -5.83
C LEU A 247 -6.20 -4.57 -6.27
N ARG A 248 -6.79 -3.70 -7.07
CA ARG A 248 -8.05 -3.95 -7.76
C ARG A 248 -7.79 -4.86 -8.96
N ILE A 249 -8.53 -5.96 -9.03
CA ILE A 249 -8.48 -6.96 -10.10
C ILE A 249 -9.53 -6.62 -11.17
N SER A 250 -10.75 -6.33 -10.71
CA SER A 250 -11.88 -5.90 -11.53
C SER A 250 -12.79 -4.98 -10.73
N ASP A 251 -13.99 -4.70 -11.23
CA ASP A 251 -14.87 -3.74 -10.57
C ASP A 251 -15.30 -4.17 -9.17
N THR A 252 -15.47 -5.47 -8.97
CA THR A 252 -15.89 -6.05 -7.70
C THR A 252 -14.77 -6.78 -7.00
N ARG A 253 -13.67 -7.14 -7.66
CA ARG A 253 -12.67 -8.04 -7.06
C ARG A 253 -11.35 -7.35 -6.77
N SER A 254 -10.73 -7.78 -5.69
CA SER A 254 -9.47 -7.23 -5.21
C SER A 254 -8.61 -8.31 -4.56
N VAL A 255 -7.31 -8.06 -4.54
CA VAL A 255 -6.34 -8.87 -3.81
C VAL A 255 -5.60 -8.00 -2.81
N ILE A 256 -5.35 -8.59 -1.64
CA ILE A 256 -4.48 -8.04 -0.62
C ILE A 256 -3.27 -8.93 -0.53
N GLY A 257 -2.09 -8.31 -0.48
CA GLY A 257 -0.83 -8.97 -0.17
C GLY A 257 -0.19 -8.33 1.06
N VAL A 258 0.59 -9.11 1.81
CA VAL A 258 1.28 -8.60 3.00
C VAL A 258 2.69 -9.16 3.09
N THR A 259 3.65 -8.28 3.32
CA THR A 259 4.95 -8.62 3.89
C THR A 259 5.03 -8.19 5.36
N LEU A 260 5.79 -8.95 6.14
CA LEU A 260 6.05 -8.71 7.55
C LEU A 260 7.48 -8.21 7.76
N ASP A 261 8.24 -8.03 6.68
CA ASP A 261 9.63 -7.62 6.69
C ASP A 261 9.79 -6.38 5.78
N GLN A 262 10.18 -5.27 6.41
CA GLN A 262 10.37 -4.00 5.74
C GLN A 262 11.48 -4.04 4.68
N SER A 263 12.49 -4.90 4.84
CA SER A 263 13.54 -5.06 3.84
C SER A 263 13.06 -5.76 2.56
N SER A 264 11.88 -6.38 2.60
CA SER A 264 11.32 -7.18 1.51
C SER A 264 10.15 -6.53 0.79
N VAL A 265 9.86 -5.26 1.07
CA VAL A 265 8.73 -4.51 0.49
C VAL A 265 8.80 -4.50 -1.05
N ALA A 266 9.95 -4.17 -1.65
CA ALA A 266 10.07 -4.18 -3.11
C ALA A 266 9.85 -5.57 -3.73
N ALA A 267 10.36 -6.64 -3.09
CA ALA A 267 10.18 -8.01 -3.57
C ALA A 267 8.72 -8.47 -3.43
N ALA A 268 8.09 -8.19 -2.29
CA ALA A 268 6.71 -8.55 -2.02
C ALA A 268 5.75 -7.85 -3.00
N ASP A 269 6.00 -6.58 -3.31
CA ASP A 269 5.22 -5.82 -4.29
C ASP A 269 5.18 -6.52 -5.66
N GLN A 270 6.34 -6.95 -6.15
CA GLN A 270 6.44 -7.72 -7.40
C GLN A 270 5.66 -9.04 -7.35
N GLN A 271 5.65 -9.73 -6.20
CA GLN A 271 4.85 -10.95 -6.05
C GLN A 271 3.35 -10.67 -6.05
N VAL A 272 2.92 -9.56 -5.43
CA VAL A 272 1.51 -9.17 -5.42
C VAL A 272 1.03 -8.79 -6.81
N GLU A 273 1.84 -8.10 -7.62
CA GLU A 273 1.49 -7.82 -9.02
C GLU A 273 1.40 -9.09 -9.88
N LYS A 274 2.31 -10.05 -9.69
CA LYS A 274 2.21 -11.38 -10.35
C LYS A 274 0.94 -12.12 -9.93
N LEU A 275 0.61 -12.09 -8.64
CA LEU A 275 -0.60 -12.68 -8.10
C LEU A 275 -1.85 -11.99 -8.68
N ALA A 276 -1.84 -10.67 -8.82
CA ALA A 276 -2.92 -9.94 -9.46
C ALA A 276 -3.06 -10.30 -10.94
N GLY A 277 -1.96 -10.41 -11.69
CA GLY A 277 -1.96 -10.86 -13.08
C GLY A 277 -2.55 -12.27 -13.25
N LEU A 278 -2.19 -13.19 -12.34
CA LEU A 278 -2.74 -14.54 -12.27
C LEU A 278 -4.26 -14.53 -12.07
N LEU A 279 -4.76 -13.71 -11.15
CA LEU A 279 -6.18 -13.60 -10.84
C LEU A 279 -6.96 -12.97 -12.00
N ARG A 280 -6.44 -11.89 -12.62
CA ARG A 280 -7.04 -11.25 -13.80
C ARG A 280 -7.19 -12.25 -14.96
N GLY A 281 -6.17 -13.08 -15.18
CA GLY A 281 -6.19 -14.10 -16.24
C GLY A 281 -7.16 -15.27 -16.00
N ALA A 282 -7.67 -15.42 -14.77
CA ALA A 282 -8.69 -16.43 -14.45
C ALA A 282 -10.13 -15.89 -14.61
N GLU A 283 -10.31 -14.59 -14.84
CA GLU A 283 -11.63 -13.98 -15.07
C GLU A 283 -12.05 -13.97 -16.56
N GLY A 284 -11.10 -14.23 -17.48
CA GLY A 284 -11.34 -14.30 -18.92
C GLY A 284 -11.45 -15.73 -19.44
#